data_AF-F3P977-F1
#
_entry.id   AF-F3P977-F1
#
_cell.length_a   1.000
_cell.length_b   1.000
_cell.length_c   1.000
_cell.angle_alpha   90.00
_cell.angle_beta   90.00
_cell.angle_gamma   90.00
#
_symmetry.space_group_name_H-M   'P 1'
#
loop_
_entity.id
_entity.type
_entity.pdbx_description
1 polymer ?
#
loop_
_entity_poly.entity_id
_entity_poly.type
_entity_poly.pdbx_seq_one_letter_code
_entity_poly.pdbx_strand_id
1 'polypeptide(L)'
;MTDVSLFRGINLTSSTTIWTVGVLVVVFAVVAAVLLPLTLPTAARRSPARTGGATDAPDPSDKATSHGSGGRTIGPVLGHGLKAAGRYSARAVLFTVPVLLVVALGGLLINRPMHYVRTFGDVIEAAAPHTQGASRVTPLPDASAYDAVPAEAWKASFQDAGNGSQEATWTGPVSGITLPVRVVLPSGYRPDDGRTYNVIEAIHGWVGDPQSVVTGMSSSKNLQAAIDAGRIPPSILVIPSVNVDGSQHDCVNIAGRPPVETWTAEEIPRMIQASFPNVTTQRAGWMLMGISAGAYCAARTAYDVPQRFGSVGVLSSFDSPGEGVLAHGGKQLQSENTMSTMLGRRTPDGMRFYVMGAQDDSTGSARAAWFMQDAVQRPDSVTIDTPRQGGHSWVLWNDRLPSLLTWWGSDPAVFAAAGLPAPDGDAWAGAKAAGIKPPTQTPKDQRTAGSPSPMRADVFELNGLGTIIVSAVASLAAAGTVLVWAPCWGRRRDGAKPSTARLGGAIVGRFAAVVVAASLIAVTAGIGVNASGGFYTSWRDLRASVRVNDNAGK
;
A
#
# COMPACT_ATOMS: atom_id res chain seq x y z
N MET A 1 -25.36 1.66 -16.50
CA MET A 1 -23.87 1.71 -16.39
C MET A 1 -23.40 3.16 -16.27
N THR A 2 -24.05 4.01 -15.47
CA THR A 2 -23.81 5.47 -15.43
C THR A 2 -23.40 6.01 -14.06
N ASP A 3 -23.27 5.19 -13.02
CA ASP A 3 -22.95 5.70 -11.66
C ASP A 3 -21.52 5.45 -11.18
N VAL A 4 -20.72 4.59 -11.83
CA VAL A 4 -19.36 4.27 -11.34
C VAL A 4 -18.36 5.40 -11.60
N SER A 5 -18.61 6.24 -12.61
CA SER A 5 -17.75 7.37 -12.99
C SER A 5 -17.64 8.44 -11.89
N LEU A 6 -18.76 8.74 -11.21
CA LEU A 6 -18.83 9.76 -10.16
C LEU A 6 -17.99 9.43 -8.93
N PHE A 7 -17.87 8.15 -8.58
CA PHE A 7 -17.13 7.72 -7.39
C PHE A 7 -15.63 7.58 -7.61
N ARG A 8 -15.17 7.37 -8.85
CA ARG A 8 -13.73 7.16 -9.14
C ARG A 8 -12.86 8.33 -8.68
N GLY A 9 -13.34 9.56 -8.84
CA GLY A 9 -12.60 10.77 -8.47
C GLY A 9 -12.56 11.10 -6.96
N ILE A 10 -13.19 10.28 -6.10
CA ILE A 10 -13.20 10.56 -4.66
C ILE A 10 -11.77 10.45 -4.12
N ASN A 11 -11.26 11.58 -3.62
CA ASN A 11 -9.95 11.64 -3.00
C ASN A 11 -9.98 10.97 -1.61
N LEU A 12 -9.23 9.85 -1.49
CA LEU A 12 -9.16 9.02 -0.29
C LEU A 12 -8.10 9.51 0.73
N THR A 13 -7.34 10.54 0.39
CA THR A 13 -6.39 11.21 1.30
C THR A 13 -6.99 12.47 1.94
N SER A 14 -8.18 12.89 1.49
CA SER A 14 -8.84 14.10 1.98
C SER A 14 -9.36 13.96 3.42
N SER A 15 -9.06 14.95 4.25
CA SER A 15 -9.60 15.07 5.61
C SER A 15 -11.13 15.11 5.63
N THR A 16 -11.74 15.70 4.61
CA THR A 16 -13.20 15.77 4.46
C THR A 16 -13.80 14.40 4.22
N THR A 17 -13.17 13.58 3.38
CA THR A 17 -13.60 12.19 3.12
C THR A 17 -13.56 11.37 4.42
N ILE A 18 -12.46 11.48 5.17
CA ILE A 18 -12.28 10.79 6.45
C ILE A 18 -13.35 11.21 7.47
N TRP A 19 -13.56 12.52 7.63
CA TRP A 19 -14.60 13.04 8.52
C TRP A 19 -15.99 12.56 8.13
N THR A 20 -16.30 12.56 6.83
CA THR A 20 -17.59 12.09 6.31
C THR A 20 -17.83 10.63 6.66
N VAL A 21 -16.83 9.76 6.41
CA VAL A 21 -16.93 8.34 6.78
C VAL A 21 -17.01 8.17 8.30
N GLY A 22 -16.29 8.96 9.09
CA GLY A 22 -16.38 8.97 10.55
C GLY A 22 -17.78 9.30 11.08
N VAL A 23 -18.45 10.28 10.49
CA VAL A 23 -19.85 10.61 10.81
C VAL A 23 -20.78 9.45 10.43
N LEU A 24 -20.59 8.83 9.26
CA LEU A 24 -21.39 7.69 8.83
C LEU A 24 -21.24 6.49 9.77
N VAL A 25 -20.02 6.20 10.27
CA VAL A 25 -19.80 5.16 11.29
C VAL A 25 -20.71 5.37 12.50
N VAL A 26 -20.74 6.59 13.05
CA VAL A 26 -21.56 6.92 14.23
C VAL A 26 -23.05 6.81 13.91
N VAL A 27 -23.49 7.39 12.80
CA VAL A 27 -24.91 7.39 12.38
C VAL A 27 -25.41 5.95 12.21
N PHE A 28 -24.69 5.11 11.46
CA PHE A 28 -25.12 3.74 11.19
C PHE A 28 -25.02 2.85 12.43
N ALA A 29 -24.08 3.09 13.34
CA ALA A 29 -24.05 2.41 14.63
C ALA A 29 -25.26 2.77 15.51
N VAL A 30 -25.69 4.03 15.51
CA VAL A 30 -26.93 4.46 16.21
C VAL A 30 -28.16 3.83 15.57
N VAL A 31 -28.25 3.83 14.24
CA VAL A 31 -29.34 3.18 13.51
C VAL A 31 -29.41 1.69 13.85
N ALA A 32 -28.27 0.99 13.85
CA ALA A 32 -28.19 -0.40 14.28
C ALA A 32 -28.67 -0.58 15.72
N ALA A 33 -28.18 0.25 16.65
CA ALA A 33 -28.56 0.18 18.07
C ALA A 33 -30.06 0.39 18.31
N VAL A 34 -30.74 1.18 17.49
CA VAL A 34 -32.18 1.43 17.59
C VAL A 34 -33.00 0.34 16.91
N LEU A 35 -32.58 -0.13 15.73
CA LEU A 35 -33.39 -1.02 14.88
C LEU A 35 -33.15 -2.51 15.13
N LEU A 36 -32.01 -2.93 15.69
CA LEU A 36 -31.71 -4.34 15.98
C LEU A 36 -32.85 -5.07 16.74
N PRO A 37 -33.49 -4.51 17.77
CA PRO A 37 -34.61 -5.17 18.47
C PRO A 37 -35.84 -5.43 17.58
N LEU A 38 -36.04 -4.63 16.52
CA LEU A 38 -37.21 -4.76 15.63
C LEU A 38 -37.15 -6.03 14.79
N THR A 39 -35.97 -6.60 14.66
CA THR A 39 -35.72 -7.82 13.88
C THR A 39 -36.08 -9.11 14.62
N LEU A 40 -36.45 -9.04 15.91
CA LEU A 40 -36.85 -10.21 16.70
C LEU A 40 -38.21 -10.79 16.27
N PRO A 41 -38.44 -12.11 16.40
CA PRO A 41 -39.73 -12.73 16.08
C PRO A 41 -40.88 -12.16 16.91
N THR A 42 -42.05 -12.00 16.29
CA THR A 42 -43.28 -11.52 16.94
C THR A 42 -43.81 -12.46 18.03
N ALA A 43 -43.49 -13.76 17.99
CA ALA A 43 -43.77 -14.70 19.09
C ALA A 43 -43.00 -14.35 20.37
N ALA A 44 -41.88 -13.62 20.27
CA ALA A 44 -41.17 -13.07 21.41
C ALA A 44 -41.73 -11.72 21.89
N ARG A 45 -42.89 -11.27 21.35
CA ARG A 45 -43.63 -10.06 21.73
C ARG A 45 -45.00 -10.33 22.37
N ARG A 46 -45.46 -11.59 22.49
CA ARG A 46 -46.72 -11.93 23.19
C ARG A 46 -46.48 -13.13 24.13
N SER A 47 -46.93 -13.00 25.38
CA SER A 47 -46.89 -14.06 26.40
C SER A 47 -47.71 -15.29 25.99
N PRO A 48 -47.37 -16.49 26.50
CA PRO A 48 -48.24 -17.66 26.44
C PRO A 48 -49.36 -17.47 27.47
N ALA A 49 -50.53 -17.04 27.02
CA ALA A 49 -51.71 -16.99 27.87
C ALA A 49 -52.53 -18.27 27.68
N ARG A 50 -52.53 -19.09 28.74
CA ARG A 50 -53.68 -19.86 29.26
C ARG A 50 -54.21 -21.00 28.38
N THR A 51 -53.58 -22.17 28.51
CA THR A 51 -54.26 -23.46 28.34
C THR A 51 -55.26 -23.65 29.48
N GLY A 52 -56.52 -23.29 29.23
CA GLY A 52 -57.67 -23.66 30.05
C GLY A 52 -58.67 -24.37 29.16
N GLY A 53 -58.94 -25.64 29.47
CA GLY A 53 -59.74 -26.52 28.63
C GLY A 53 -61.21 -26.12 28.52
N ALA A 54 -61.81 -26.54 27.41
CA ALA A 54 -63.18 -26.97 27.33
C ALA A 54 -63.28 -27.93 26.14
N THR A 55 -63.67 -29.16 26.46
CA THR A 55 -64.21 -30.17 25.56
C THR A 55 -65.42 -29.60 24.81
N ASP A 56 -65.55 -29.92 23.52
CA ASP A 56 -66.79 -30.48 22.95
C ASP A 56 -66.58 -30.94 21.49
N ALA A 57 -67.19 -32.09 21.20
CA ALA A 57 -67.14 -32.84 19.95
C ALA A 57 -68.10 -32.24 18.88
N PRO A 58 -68.01 -32.67 17.61
CA PRO A 58 -68.57 -31.94 16.47
C PRO A 58 -70.01 -32.35 16.13
N ASP A 59 -70.82 -31.38 15.68
CA ASP A 59 -72.13 -31.61 15.06
C ASP A 59 -72.04 -31.34 13.54
N PRO A 60 -72.47 -32.25 12.64
CA PRO A 60 -72.34 -32.10 11.20
C PRO A 60 -73.68 -31.73 10.55
N SER A 61 -73.90 -30.46 10.26
CA SER A 61 -74.87 -30.04 9.24
C SER A 61 -74.59 -28.61 8.80
N ASP A 62 -74.02 -28.45 7.60
CA ASP A 62 -74.78 -27.82 6.51
C ASP A 62 -74.00 -27.82 5.19
N LYS A 63 -74.71 -28.26 4.15
CA LYS A 63 -74.29 -28.21 2.75
C LYS A 63 -74.70 -26.89 2.11
N ALA A 64 -73.92 -26.53 1.09
CA ALA A 64 -74.24 -25.69 -0.06
C ALA A 64 -74.05 -24.16 0.13
N THR A 65 -73.05 -23.61 -0.55
CA THR A 65 -73.20 -23.14 -1.95
C THR A 65 -71.86 -22.58 -2.46
N SER A 66 -71.55 -22.92 -3.71
CA SER A 66 -70.42 -22.42 -4.49
C SER A 66 -70.74 -21.06 -5.11
N HIS A 67 -69.85 -20.08 -4.98
CA HIS A 67 -69.27 -19.30 -6.07
C HIS A 67 -68.43 -18.14 -5.52
N GLY A 68 -67.15 -18.05 -5.93
CA GLY A 68 -66.35 -16.85 -5.69
C GLY A 68 -64.84 -17.06 -5.78
N SER A 69 -64.31 -16.82 -6.99
CA SER A 69 -62.94 -16.33 -7.26
C SER A 69 -61.76 -17.04 -6.55
N GLY A 70 -61.12 -17.97 -7.26
CA GLY A 70 -59.84 -18.57 -6.89
C GLY A 70 -58.66 -17.59 -7.00
N GLY A 71 -58.58 -16.66 -6.05
CA GLY A 71 -57.34 -15.95 -5.74
C GLY A 71 -56.34 -16.94 -5.14
N ARG A 72 -55.19 -17.08 -5.81
CA ARG A 72 -54.08 -17.98 -5.44
C ARG A 72 -53.54 -17.59 -4.06
N THR A 73 -54.04 -18.21 -2.99
CA THR A 73 -53.52 -18.03 -1.64
C THR A 73 -52.12 -18.63 -1.53
N ILE A 74 -51.10 -17.77 -1.46
CA ILE A 74 -49.75 -18.14 -1.06
C ILE A 74 -49.84 -18.69 0.37
N GLY A 75 -49.54 -19.97 0.56
CA GLY A 75 -49.72 -20.65 1.85
C GLY A 75 -48.98 -19.96 3.01
N PRO A 76 -49.53 -19.99 4.24
CA PRO A 76 -49.00 -19.29 5.41
C PRO A 76 -47.55 -19.67 5.77
N VAL A 77 -47.10 -20.88 5.40
CA VAL A 77 -45.72 -21.36 5.61
C VAL A 77 -44.71 -20.59 4.75
N LEU A 78 -45.05 -20.29 3.48
CA LEU A 78 -44.19 -19.52 2.58
C LEU A 78 -44.05 -18.07 3.06
N GLY A 79 -45.16 -17.47 3.52
CA GLY A 79 -45.20 -16.12 4.08
C GLY A 79 -44.46 -15.98 5.43
N HIS A 80 -44.45 -17.02 6.26
CA HIS A 80 -43.65 -17.07 7.48
C HIS A 80 -42.15 -17.21 7.21
N GLY A 81 -41.76 -18.04 6.23
CA GLY A 81 -40.37 -18.19 5.77
C GLY A 81 -39.79 -16.89 5.21
N LEU A 82 -40.53 -16.21 4.34
CA LEU A 82 -40.15 -14.90 3.76
C LEU A 82 -39.96 -13.81 4.84
N LYS A 83 -40.85 -13.76 5.84
CA LYS A 83 -40.74 -12.81 6.97
C LYS A 83 -39.60 -13.13 7.93
N ALA A 84 -39.27 -14.40 8.13
CA ALA A 84 -38.12 -14.81 8.92
C ALA A 84 -36.81 -14.49 8.19
N ALA A 85 -36.70 -14.84 6.90
CA ALA A 85 -35.57 -14.51 6.05
C ALA A 85 -35.31 -13.00 6.01
N GLY A 86 -36.35 -12.18 5.79
CA GLY A 86 -36.22 -10.72 5.78
C GLY A 86 -35.70 -10.12 7.11
N ARG A 87 -36.02 -10.74 8.25
CA ARG A 87 -35.51 -10.31 9.57
C ARG A 87 -34.03 -10.66 9.76
N TYR A 88 -33.60 -11.83 9.31
CA TYR A 88 -32.19 -12.21 9.35
C TYR A 88 -31.36 -11.34 8.40
N SER A 89 -31.86 -11.07 7.19
CA SER A 89 -31.25 -10.14 6.25
C SER A 89 -31.14 -8.73 6.83
N ALA A 90 -32.18 -8.23 7.48
CA ALA A 90 -32.14 -6.93 8.15
C ALA A 90 -31.09 -6.87 9.28
N ARG A 91 -30.95 -7.93 10.10
CA ARG A 91 -29.89 -8.00 11.13
C ARG A 91 -28.51 -8.01 10.52
N ALA A 92 -28.32 -8.79 9.47
CA ALA A 92 -27.05 -8.86 8.75
C ALA A 92 -26.67 -7.47 8.22
N VAL A 93 -27.59 -6.77 7.55
CA VAL A 93 -27.34 -5.40 7.04
C VAL A 93 -27.02 -4.42 8.17
N LEU A 94 -27.81 -4.41 9.25
CA LEU A 94 -27.59 -3.52 10.40
C LEU A 94 -26.25 -3.76 11.11
N PHE A 95 -25.66 -4.94 10.97
CA PHE A 95 -24.34 -5.25 11.51
C PHE A 95 -23.22 -5.01 10.51
N THR A 96 -23.36 -5.51 9.28
CA THR A 96 -22.31 -5.47 8.26
C THR A 96 -22.02 -4.03 7.81
N VAL A 97 -23.02 -3.14 7.71
CA VAL A 97 -22.77 -1.76 7.27
C VAL A 97 -21.86 -0.99 8.25
N PRO A 98 -22.13 -0.93 9.57
CA PRO A 98 -21.19 -0.35 10.53
C PRO A 98 -19.79 -0.96 10.49
N VAL A 99 -19.70 -2.30 10.34
CA VAL A 99 -18.41 -3.01 10.24
C VAL A 99 -17.62 -2.52 9.02
N LEU A 100 -18.23 -2.51 7.83
CA LEU A 100 -17.58 -2.05 6.61
C LEU A 100 -17.15 -0.59 6.69
N LEU A 101 -17.96 0.27 7.32
CA LEU A 101 -17.62 1.68 7.53
C LEU A 101 -16.42 1.86 8.47
N VAL A 102 -16.32 1.06 9.53
CA VAL A 102 -15.16 1.11 10.46
C VAL A 102 -13.90 0.58 9.78
N VAL A 103 -14.00 -0.50 9.00
CA VAL A 103 -12.89 -1.02 8.19
C VAL A 103 -12.43 0.04 7.18
N ALA A 104 -13.37 0.68 6.47
CA ALA A 104 -13.06 1.75 5.52
C ALA A 104 -12.41 2.96 6.22
N LEU A 105 -12.93 3.39 7.37
CA LEU A 105 -12.34 4.48 8.16
C LEU A 105 -10.91 4.16 8.59
N GLY A 106 -10.65 2.95 9.10
CA GLY A 106 -9.32 2.50 9.46
C GLY A 106 -8.36 2.51 8.27
N GLY A 107 -8.82 1.99 7.12
CA GLY A 107 -8.09 2.06 5.86
C GLY A 107 -7.75 3.49 5.43
N LEU A 108 -8.71 4.41 5.49
CA LEU A 108 -8.49 5.82 5.14
C LEU A 108 -7.51 6.52 6.10
N LEU A 109 -7.57 6.23 7.40
CA LEU A 109 -6.66 6.78 8.40
C LEU A 109 -5.22 6.31 8.19
N ILE A 110 -5.03 5.05 7.76
CA ILE A 110 -3.72 4.51 7.38
C ILE A 110 -3.26 5.09 6.03
N ASN A 111 -4.17 5.20 5.07
CA ASN A 111 -3.89 5.69 3.73
C ASN A 111 -3.52 7.17 3.70
N ARG A 112 -4.10 7.99 4.58
CA ARG A 112 -3.85 9.44 4.62
C ARG A 112 -2.38 9.83 4.71
N PRO A 113 -1.59 9.36 5.69
CA PRO A 113 -0.17 9.69 5.75
C PRO A 113 0.66 8.93 4.70
N MET A 114 0.22 7.73 4.31
CA MET A 114 1.05 6.81 3.51
C MET A 114 0.84 6.93 2.01
N HIS A 115 -0.26 7.52 1.55
CA HIS A 115 -0.58 7.71 0.14
C HIS A 115 -0.51 6.39 -0.67
N TYR A 116 -1.06 5.30 -0.13
CA TYR A 116 -1.13 4.02 -0.83
C TYR A 116 -2.03 4.11 -2.07
N VAL A 117 -3.21 4.72 -1.90
CA VAL A 117 -4.17 5.00 -2.98
C VAL A 117 -4.65 6.43 -2.88
N ARG A 118 -4.65 7.18 -3.97
CA ARG A 118 -5.07 8.58 -3.99
C ARG A 118 -6.59 8.68 -4.18
N THR A 119 -7.15 7.83 -5.03
CA THR A 119 -8.56 7.88 -5.40
C THR A 119 -9.28 6.54 -5.21
N PHE A 120 -10.61 6.57 -5.18
CA PHE A 120 -11.41 5.33 -5.20
C PHE A 120 -11.25 4.57 -6.52
N GLY A 121 -10.90 5.25 -7.61
CA GLY A 121 -10.50 4.61 -8.87
C GLY A 121 -9.33 3.65 -8.67
N ASP A 122 -8.28 4.10 -7.99
CA ASP A 122 -7.08 3.30 -7.70
C ASP A 122 -7.43 2.02 -6.91
N VAL A 123 -8.42 2.08 -6.00
CA VAL A 123 -8.89 0.91 -5.24
C VAL A 123 -9.60 -0.09 -6.14
N ILE A 124 -10.47 0.39 -7.04
CA ILE A 124 -11.17 -0.49 -8.01
C ILE A 124 -10.15 -1.19 -8.89
N GLU A 125 -9.12 -0.46 -9.31
CA GLU A 125 -8.12 -0.97 -10.24
C GLU A 125 -7.15 -1.93 -9.60
N ALA A 126 -6.69 -1.63 -8.37
CA ALA A 126 -5.92 -2.57 -7.56
C ALA A 126 -6.67 -3.89 -7.29
N ALA A 127 -8.01 -3.87 -7.31
CA ALA A 127 -8.85 -5.06 -7.12
C ALA A 127 -9.28 -5.75 -8.43
N ALA A 128 -9.01 -5.15 -9.60
CA ALA A 128 -9.50 -5.67 -10.87
C ALA A 128 -8.73 -6.93 -11.29
N PRO A 129 -9.40 -8.01 -11.75
CA PRO A 129 -8.72 -9.19 -12.26
C PRO A 129 -7.95 -8.86 -13.54
N HIS A 130 -6.66 -9.22 -13.57
CA HIS A 130 -5.78 -8.89 -14.70
C HIS A 130 -5.94 -9.95 -15.80
N THR A 131 -6.28 -9.52 -17.02
CA THR A 131 -6.40 -10.41 -18.18
C THR A 131 -5.03 -10.65 -18.82
N GLN A 132 -4.68 -11.91 -19.05
CA GLN A 132 -3.48 -12.26 -19.80
C GLN A 132 -3.66 -11.90 -21.28
N GLY A 133 -3.00 -10.81 -21.70
CA GLY A 133 -2.81 -10.48 -23.11
C GLY A 133 -1.43 -10.95 -23.58
N ALA A 134 -1.31 -11.26 -24.87
CA ALA A 134 0.00 -11.41 -25.48
C ALA A 134 0.66 -10.02 -25.56
N SER A 135 1.45 -9.68 -24.54
CA SER A 135 2.11 -8.39 -24.45
C SER A 135 3.55 -8.49 -24.93
N ARG A 136 3.93 -7.58 -25.82
CA ARG A 136 5.29 -7.49 -26.37
C ARG A 136 6.00 -6.29 -25.75
N VAL A 137 7.17 -6.53 -25.17
CA VAL A 137 8.10 -5.47 -24.76
C VAL A 137 8.62 -4.78 -26.01
N THR A 138 8.56 -3.46 -26.05
CA THR A 138 9.07 -2.63 -27.13
C THR A 138 10.34 -1.90 -26.68
N PRO A 139 11.30 -1.65 -27.57
CA PRO A 139 12.53 -0.93 -27.20
C PRO A 139 12.26 0.53 -26.83
N LEU A 140 13.25 1.18 -26.23
CA LEU A 140 13.29 2.64 -26.11
C LEU A 140 13.31 3.30 -27.51
N PRO A 141 12.68 4.47 -27.68
CA PRO A 141 12.82 5.29 -28.88
C PRO A 141 14.29 5.64 -29.18
N ASP A 142 14.60 5.82 -30.47
CA ASP A 142 15.91 6.28 -30.93
C ASP A 142 16.23 7.71 -30.42
N ALA A 143 17.53 8.04 -30.32
CA ALA A 143 18.00 9.34 -29.84
C ALA A 143 17.34 10.54 -30.56
N SER A 144 17.09 10.40 -31.86
CA SER A 144 16.46 11.43 -32.71
C SER A 144 15.06 11.82 -32.26
N ALA A 145 14.32 10.91 -31.59
CA ALA A 145 13.01 11.22 -31.04
C ALA A 145 13.09 12.25 -29.91
N TYR A 146 14.18 12.23 -29.13
CA TYR A 146 14.42 13.20 -28.06
C TYR A 146 15.05 14.50 -28.59
N ASP A 147 15.96 14.39 -29.57
CA ASP A 147 16.64 15.55 -30.16
C ASP A 147 15.68 16.47 -30.93
N ALA A 148 14.58 15.93 -31.44
CA ALA A 148 13.53 16.69 -32.12
C ALA A 148 12.64 17.50 -31.16
N VAL A 149 12.71 17.26 -29.85
CA VAL A 149 11.87 17.94 -28.85
C VAL A 149 12.43 19.34 -28.54
N PRO A 150 11.60 20.40 -28.63
CA PRO A 150 12.03 21.75 -28.27
C PRO A 150 12.49 21.87 -26.81
N ALA A 151 13.52 22.70 -26.56
CA ALA A 151 14.16 22.80 -25.25
C ALA A 151 13.19 23.19 -24.12
N GLU A 152 12.20 24.02 -24.42
CA GLU A 152 11.16 24.46 -23.48
C GLU A 152 10.20 23.35 -23.05
N ALA A 153 9.97 22.33 -23.90
CA ALA A 153 9.08 21.22 -23.57
C ALA A 153 9.66 20.31 -22.48
N TRP A 154 10.99 20.35 -22.27
CA TRP A 154 11.65 19.63 -21.19
C TRP A 154 11.50 20.30 -19.82
N LYS A 155 11.08 21.58 -19.75
CA LYS A 155 10.98 22.27 -18.45
C LYS A 155 9.66 21.96 -17.76
N ALA A 156 9.73 21.59 -16.49
CA ALA A 156 8.56 21.47 -15.62
C ALA A 156 8.41 22.72 -14.74
N SER A 157 7.15 23.07 -14.42
CA SER A 157 6.81 24.15 -13.50
C SER A 157 6.47 23.57 -12.13
N PHE A 158 7.44 23.61 -11.23
CA PHE A 158 7.30 23.09 -9.87
C PHE A 158 6.70 24.12 -8.92
N GLN A 159 5.83 23.65 -8.04
CA GLN A 159 5.23 24.44 -6.97
C GLN A 159 5.62 23.85 -5.62
N ASP A 160 5.72 24.69 -4.60
CA ASP A 160 5.99 24.21 -3.24
C ASP A 160 4.89 23.25 -2.77
N ALA A 161 5.31 22.08 -2.30
CA ALA A 161 4.42 21.04 -1.81
C ALA A 161 4.57 20.80 -0.30
N GLY A 162 5.27 21.71 0.40
CA GLY A 162 5.62 21.57 1.81
C GLY A 162 6.70 20.51 2.02
N ASN A 163 6.94 20.12 3.28
CA ASN A 163 7.83 19.02 3.69
C ASN A 163 9.24 18.98 3.05
N GLY A 164 9.76 20.11 2.56
CA GLY A 164 11.05 20.20 1.88
C GLY A 164 11.04 19.71 0.42
N SER A 165 9.86 19.64 -0.22
CA SER A 165 9.74 19.21 -1.61
C SER A 165 8.78 20.07 -2.42
N GLN A 166 8.92 19.96 -3.73
CA GLN A 166 8.10 20.61 -4.73
C GLN A 166 7.36 19.55 -5.56
N GLU A 167 6.25 19.92 -6.19
CA GLU A 167 5.45 19.06 -7.04
C GLU A 167 5.09 19.75 -8.36
N ALA A 168 5.07 18.97 -9.44
CA ALA A 168 4.53 19.36 -10.73
C ALA A 168 3.69 18.20 -11.29
N THR A 169 2.68 18.52 -12.11
CA THR A 169 2.12 17.55 -13.06
C THR A 169 2.73 17.86 -14.41
N TRP A 170 3.46 16.90 -14.98
CA TRP A 170 4.25 17.11 -16.18
C TRP A 170 3.92 16.07 -17.25
N THR A 171 3.98 16.49 -18.52
CA THR A 171 3.71 15.64 -19.68
C THR A 171 5.01 15.33 -20.41
N GLY A 172 5.34 14.05 -20.53
CA GLY A 172 6.48 13.57 -21.30
C GLY A 172 6.27 13.84 -22.79
N PRO A 173 7.13 14.62 -23.47
CA PRO A 173 6.92 15.02 -24.86
C PRO A 173 7.04 13.86 -25.87
N VAL A 174 7.71 12.77 -25.50
CA VAL A 174 7.88 11.54 -26.30
C VAL A 174 6.92 10.44 -25.86
N SER A 175 6.77 10.22 -24.55
CA SER A 175 5.86 9.17 -24.05
C SER A 175 4.38 9.54 -24.09
N GLY A 176 4.06 10.84 -24.03
CA GLY A 176 2.71 11.35 -23.79
C GLY A 176 2.19 11.12 -22.36
N ILE A 177 3.01 10.55 -21.46
CA ILE A 177 2.62 10.29 -20.07
C ILE A 177 2.47 11.61 -19.33
N THR A 178 1.31 11.84 -18.71
CA THR A 178 1.03 13.02 -17.89
C THR A 178 0.79 12.60 -16.45
N LEU A 179 1.79 12.80 -15.59
CA LEU A 179 1.76 12.29 -14.22
C LEU A 179 2.41 13.29 -13.23
N PRO A 180 2.07 13.18 -11.93
CA PRO A 180 2.73 13.97 -10.91
C PRO A 180 4.21 13.55 -10.74
N VAL A 181 5.06 14.54 -10.52
CA VAL A 181 6.48 14.38 -10.20
C VAL A 181 6.76 15.21 -8.96
N ARG A 182 7.38 14.60 -7.94
CA ARG A 182 7.87 15.31 -6.75
C ARG A 182 9.39 15.46 -6.78
N VAL A 183 9.87 16.58 -6.28
CA VAL A 183 11.31 16.85 -6.16
C VAL A 183 11.62 17.33 -4.75
N VAL A 184 12.43 16.59 -4.02
CA VAL A 184 13.01 17.01 -2.74
C VAL A 184 14.30 17.77 -3.04
N LEU A 185 14.37 19.01 -2.57
CA LEU A 185 15.54 19.87 -2.74
C LEU A 185 16.29 19.99 -1.41
N PRO A 186 17.63 20.05 -1.44
CA PRO A 186 18.39 20.37 -0.25
C PRO A 186 18.09 21.80 0.19
N SER A 187 18.15 22.03 1.50
CA SER A 187 17.94 23.34 2.09
C SER A 187 18.90 24.37 1.49
N GLY A 188 18.34 25.50 1.07
CA GLY A 188 19.10 26.58 0.43
C GLY A 188 19.47 26.34 -1.04
N TYR A 189 18.92 25.31 -1.70
CA TYR A 189 19.09 25.13 -3.15
C TYR A 189 18.79 26.43 -3.91
N ARG A 190 19.71 26.82 -4.79
CA ARG A 190 19.49 27.86 -5.79
C ARG A 190 20.11 27.46 -7.12
N PRO A 191 19.48 27.79 -8.26
CA PRO A 191 20.04 27.47 -9.57
C PRO A 191 21.34 28.24 -9.89
N ASP A 192 21.62 29.32 -9.16
CA ASP A 192 22.74 30.25 -9.38
C ASP A 192 23.76 30.30 -8.23
N ASP A 193 23.76 29.30 -7.33
CA ASP A 193 24.69 29.24 -6.20
C ASP A 193 26.12 28.75 -6.55
N GLY A 194 26.35 28.41 -7.82
CA GLY A 194 27.63 27.90 -8.32
C GLY A 194 27.96 26.47 -7.88
N ARG A 195 27.03 25.75 -7.23
CA ARG A 195 27.19 24.35 -6.85
C ARG A 195 26.66 23.42 -7.93
N THR A 196 27.30 22.28 -8.11
CA THR A 196 26.76 21.18 -8.90
C THR A 196 26.02 20.19 -8.00
N TYR A 197 24.82 19.78 -8.41
CA TYR A 197 23.98 18.86 -7.66
C TYR A 197 23.95 17.47 -8.32
N ASN A 198 24.14 16.44 -7.52
CA ASN A 198 23.86 15.06 -7.94
C ASN A 198 22.35 14.78 -7.92
N VAL A 199 21.92 13.69 -8.55
CA VAL A 199 20.50 13.35 -8.68
C VAL A 199 20.25 11.92 -8.24
N ILE A 200 19.24 11.75 -7.40
CA ILE A 200 18.64 10.45 -7.12
C ILE A 200 17.26 10.45 -7.78
N GLU A 201 17.04 9.55 -8.73
CA GLU A 201 15.70 9.27 -9.23
C GLU A 201 15.13 8.07 -8.46
N ALA A 202 13.99 8.23 -7.81
CA ALA A 202 13.36 7.19 -7.01
C ALA A 202 12.00 6.78 -7.54
N ILE A 203 11.82 5.49 -7.80
CA ILE A 203 10.56 4.91 -8.23
C ILE A 203 9.84 4.33 -7.01
N HIS A 204 8.61 4.81 -6.76
CA HIS A 204 7.79 4.34 -5.65
C HIS A 204 7.32 2.89 -5.85
N GLY A 205 6.88 2.22 -4.79
CA GLY A 205 6.31 0.87 -4.88
C GLY A 205 4.85 0.87 -5.33
N TRP A 206 4.29 -0.33 -5.50
CA TRP A 206 2.86 -0.55 -5.70
C TRP A 206 2.25 -1.24 -4.46
N VAL A 207 1.11 -0.81 -3.94
CA VAL A 207 0.42 0.47 -4.21
C VAL A 207 1.19 1.65 -3.58
N GLY A 208 1.17 2.81 -4.22
CA GLY A 208 1.88 4.01 -3.74
C GLY A 208 1.92 5.13 -4.77
N ASP A 209 2.46 6.28 -4.37
CA ASP A 209 2.68 7.46 -5.21
C ASP A 209 3.97 8.21 -4.84
N PRO A 210 4.36 9.30 -5.54
CA PRO A 210 5.55 10.05 -5.18
C PRO A 210 5.60 10.61 -3.75
N GLN A 211 4.46 10.99 -3.19
CA GLN A 211 4.37 11.54 -1.83
C GLN A 211 4.60 10.45 -0.77
N SER A 212 4.23 9.21 -1.06
CA SER A 212 4.50 8.07 -0.19
C SER A 212 6.00 7.90 0.10
N VAL A 213 6.86 8.13 -0.91
CA VAL A 213 8.32 8.05 -0.75
C VAL A 213 8.84 9.19 0.13
N VAL A 214 8.40 10.43 -0.13
CA VAL A 214 8.81 11.60 0.67
C VAL A 214 8.47 11.41 2.15
N THR A 215 7.24 10.97 2.43
CA THR A 215 6.75 10.84 3.81
C THR A 215 7.26 9.58 4.48
N GLY A 216 7.08 8.43 3.84
CA GLY A 216 7.40 7.11 4.39
C GLY A 216 8.89 6.87 4.62
N MET A 217 9.77 7.50 3.83
CA MET A 217 11.22 7.44 4.03
C MET A 217 11.80 8.70 4.67
N SER A 218 10.96 9.64 5.11
CA SER A 218 11.42 10.95 5.62
C SER A 218 12.47 11.59 4.72
N SER A 219 12.24 11.53 3.39
CA SER A 219 13.30 11.70 2.39
C SER A 219 14.01 13.03 2.51
N SER A 220 13.29 14.13 2.71
CA SER A 220 13.87 15.47 2.88
C SER A 220 14.83 15.53 4.07
N LYS A 221 14.42 14.97 5.22
CA LYS A 221 15.24 14.93 6.43
C LYS A 221 16.49 14.06 6.24
N ASN A 222 16.32 12.85 5.69
CA ASN A 222 17.42 11.90 5.52
C ASN A 222 18.42 12.35 4.45
N LEU A 223 17.95 12.95 3.37
CA LEU A 223 18.77 13.56 2.33
C LEU A 223 19.58 14.73 2.91
N GLN A 224 18.92 15.66 3.60
CA GLN A 224 19.59 16.81 4.21
C GLN A 224 20.65 16.36 5.24
N ALA A 225 20.31 15.42 6.11
CA ALA A 225 21.25 14.89 7.11
C ALA A 225 22.44 14.12 6.49
N ALA A 226 22.33 13.64 5.25
CA ALA A 226 23.45 13.03 4.52
C ALA A 226 24.37 14.09 3.91
N ILE A 227 23.79 15.17 3.39
CA ILE A 227 24.52 16.31 2.84
C ILE A 227 25.26 17.07 3.96
N ASP A 228 24.57 17.40 5.06
CA ASP A 228 25.16 18.15 6.19
C ASP A 228 26.32 17.40 6.84
N ALA A 229 26.24 16.07 6.87
CA ALA A 229 27.28 15.20 7.41
C ALA A 229 28.43 14.95 6.42
N GLY A 230 28.38 15.51 5.20
CA GLY A 230 29.37 15.27 4.15
C GLY A 230 29.42 13.82 3.66
N ARG A 231 28.36 13.03 3.89
CA ARG A 231 28.29 11.61 3.48
C ARG A 231 27.98 11.47 1.99
N ILE A 232 27.31 12.47 1.42
CA ILE A 232 27.09 12.61 -0.03
C ILE A 232 27.29 14.09 -0.41
N PRO A 233 27.59 14.38 -1.69
CA PRO A 233 27.52 15.73 -2.23
C PRO A 233 26.12 16.33 -2.16
N PRO A 234 25.97 17.66 -2.32
CA PRO A 234 24.66 18.28 -2.55
C PRO A 234 23.90 17.50 -3.63
N SER A 235 22.72 17.02 -3.29
CA SER A 235 21.94 16.12 -4.14
C SER A 235 20.47 16.52 -4.11
N ILE A 236 19.78 16.33 -5.23
CA ILE A 236 18.32 16.41 -5.32
C ILE A 236 17.73 15.00 -5.43
N LEU A 237 16.50 14.81 -4.98
CA LEU A 237 15.77 13.55 -5.14
C LEU A 237 14.50 13.81 -5.94
N VAL A 238 14.40 13.22 -7.13
CA VAL A 238 13.22 13.25 -8.00
C VAL A 238 12.44 11.94 -7.86
N ILE A 239 11.12 12.04 -7.76
CA ILE A 239 10.22 10.90 -7.58
C ILE A 239 9.08 11.05 -8.60
N PRO A 240 9.23 10.49 -9.82
CA PRO A 240 8.13 10.47 -10.77
C PRO A 240 7.08 9.45 -10.35
N SER A 241 5.80 9.75 -10.63
CA SER A 241 4.78 8.70 -10.60
C SER A 241 4.95 7.78 -11.81
N VAL A 242 4.69 6.50 -11.61
CA VAL A 242 4.65 5.48 -12.68
C VAL A 242 3.28 4.79 -12.78
N ASN A 243 2.27 5.31 -12.08
CA ASN A 243 0.88 4.86 -12.15
C ASN A 243 0.19 5.38 -13.43
N VAL A 244 0.59 4.90 -14.61
CA VAL A 244 0.16 5.44 -15.92
C VAL A 244 -1.31 5.24 -16.25
N ASP A 245 -1.93 4.20 -15.71
CA ASP A 245 -3.36 3.93 -15.90
C ASP A 245 -4.08 3.47 -14.64
N GLY A 246 -3.35 3.34 -13.52
CA GLY A 246 -3.85 2.87 -12.23
C GLY A 246 -3.62 1.38 -11.99
N SER A 247 -2.91 0.68 -12.89
CA SER A 247 -2.49 -0.71 -12.71
C SER A 247 -1.13 -0.82 -12.03
N GLN A 248 -0.74 -2.05 -11.73
CA GLN A 248 0.63 -2.42 -11.35
C GLN A 248 1.67 -1.88 -12.34
N HIS A 249 2.91 -1.68 -11.85
CA HIS A 249 3.98 -1.07 -12.65
C HIS A 249 4.45 -2.02 -13.75
N ASP A 250 4.46 -1.53 -14.99
CA ASP A 250 4.97 -2.31 -16.13
C ASP A 250 6.49 -2.31 -16.21
N CYS A 251 7.15 -1.27 -15.68
CA CYS A 251 8.61 -1.02 -15.69
C CYS A 251 9.28 -0.89 -17.07
N VAL A 252 8.70 -1.48 -18.12
CA VAL A 252 9.20 -1.51 -19.49
C VAL A 252 8.17 -0.87 -20.43
N ASN A 253 8.58 -0.52 -21.66
CA ASN A 253 7.61 -0.16 -22.68
C ASN A 253 6.84 -1.41 -23.16
N ILE A 254 5.51 -1.39 -23.07
CA ILE A 254 4.64 -2.47 -23.55
C ILE A 254 3.81 -1.96 -24.75
N ALA A 255 3.81 -2.72 -25.84
CA ALA A 255 3.01 -2.40 -27.02
C ALA A 255 1.53 -2.18 -26.65
N GLY A 256 0.98 -1.03 -27.03
CA GLY A 256 -0.41 -0.66 -26.74
C GLY A 256 -0.67 -0.12 -25.34
N ARG A 257 0.37 0.09 -24.53
CA ARG A 257 0.30 0.74 -23.21
C ARG A 257 1.20 1.98 -23.17
N PRO A 258 1.00 2.92 -22.22
CA PRO A 258 1.90 4.05 -22.06
C PRO A 258 3.35 3.59 -21.86
N PRO A 259 4.35 4.20 -22.53
CA PRO A 259 5.73 3.72 -22.53
C PRO A 259 6.47 4.16 -21.25
N VAL A 260 6.30 3.38 -20.18
CA VAL A 260 6.84 3.67 -18.83
C VAL A 260 8.36 3.78 -18.80
N GLU A 261 9.07 2.96 -19.57
CA GLU A 261 10.54 2.99 -19.58
C GLU A 261 11.08 4.24 -20.28
N THR A 262 10.43 4.67 -21.36
CA THR A 262 10.75 5.97 -21.99
C THR A 262 10.62 7.11 -20.98
N TRP A 263 9.55 7.08 -20.19
CA TRP A 263 9.29 8.06 -19.16
C TRP A 263 10.38 8.10 -18.09
N THR A 264 10.68 6.96 -17.43
CA THR A 264 11.66 6.91 -16.33
C THR A 264 13.11 6.98 -16.82
N ALA A 265 13.47 6.25 -17.87
CA ALA A 265 14.87 6.15 -18.32
C ALA A 265 15.36 7.42 -19.02
N GLU A 266 14.46 8.07 -19.77
CA GLU A 266 14.84 9.06 -20.76
C GLU A 266 14.24 10.44 -20.48
N GLU A 267 12.95 10.55 -20.18
CA GLU A 267 12.29 11.84 -20.05
C GLU A 267 12.48 12.51 -18.68
N ILE A 268 12.38 11.76 -17.58
CA ILE A 268 12.58 12.32 -16.24
C ILE A 268 13.99 12.90 -16.06
N PRO A 269 15.09 12.21 -16.44
CA PRO A 269 16.43 12.80 -16.39
C PRO A 269 16.56 14.09 -17.21
N ARG A 270 16.02 14.12 -18.44
CA ARG A 270 16.06 15.33 -19.29
C ARG A 270 15.25 16.47 -18.68
N MET A 271 14.08 16.17 -18.13
CA MET A 271 13.23 17.15 -17.48
C MET A 271 13.92 17.78 -16.26
N ILE A 272 14.59 16.96 -15.45
CA ILE A 272 15.36 17.43 -14.30
C ILE A 272 16.55 18.29 -14.73
N GLN A 273 17.31 17.88 -15.75
CA GLN A 273 18.40 18.68 -16.30
C GLN A 273 17.92 20.03 -16.85
N ALA A 274 16.75 20.08 -17.49
CA ALA A 274 16.18 21.31 -18.03
C ALA A 274 15.61 22.24 -16.94
N SER A 275 15.08 21.67 -15.85
CA SER A 275 14.42 22.41 -14.77
C SER A 275 15.39 22.86 -13.66
N PHE A 276 16.45 22.10 -13.44
CA PHE A 276 17.49 22.34 -12.42
C PHE A 276 18.86 22.38 -13.12
N PRO A 277 19.25 23.52 -13.73
CA PRO A 277 20.36 23.58 -14.71
C PRO A 277 21.75 23.31 -14.13
N ASN A 278 21.88 23.29 -12.80
CA ASN A 278 23.12 23.01 -12.09
C ASN A 278 23.21 21.54 -11.59
N VAL A 279 22.36 20.64 -12.07
CA VAL A 279 22.56 19.20 -11.86
C VAL A 279 23.68 18.66 -12.76
N THR A 280 24.40 17.66 -12.27
CA THR A 280 25.46 17.01 -13.04
C THR A 280 24.93 16.26 -14.26
N THR A 281 25.75 16.10 -15.29
CA THR A 281 25.49 15.20 -16.44
C THR A 281 26.31 13.92 -16.36
N GLN A 282 27.17 13.79 -15.35
CA GLN A 282 28.03 12.62 -15.14
C GLN A 282 27.20 11.48 -14.55
N ARG A 283 27.16 10.31 -15.22
CA ARG A 283 26.38 9.16 -14.73
C ARG A 283 26.70 8.75 -13.30
N ALA A 284 27.94 8.93 -12.84
CA ALA A 284 28.35 8.60 -11.47
C ALA A 284 27.58 9.41 -10.41
N GLY A 285 27.15 10.63 -10.74
CA GLY A 285 26.32 11.47 -9.87
C GLY A 285 24.81 11.23 -10.05
N TRP A 286 24.41 10.23 -10.82
CA TRP A 286 23.02 9.80 -10.99
C TRP A 286 22.80 8.40 -10.40
N MET A 287 21.90 8.29 -9.44
CA MET A 287 21.43 7.01 -8.89
C MET A 287 19.96 6.81 -9.26
N LEU A 288 19.64 5.66 -9.86
CA LEU A 288 18.25 5.20 -9.97
C LEU A 288 17.96 4.30 -8.79
N MET A 289 16.93 4.58 -8.01
CA MET A 289 16.53 3.72 -6.91
C MET A 289 15.04 3.43 -6.95
N GLY A 290 14.61 2.45 -6.16
CA GLY A 290 13.20 2.25 -5.94
C GLY A 290 12.92 1.37 -4.75
N ILE A 291 11.63 1.23 -4.47
CA ILE A 291 11.11 0.43 -3.37
C ILE A 291 10.12 -0.59 -3.93
N SER A 292 10.18 -1.84 -3.47
CA SER A 292 9.23 -2.89 -3.87
C SER A 292 9.15 -3.04 -5.41
N ALA A 293 7.95 -2.92 -6.00
CA ALA A 293 7.75 -2.84 -7.45
C ALA A 293 8.69 -1.85 -8.15
N GLY A 294 8.82 -0.64 -7.60
CA GLY A 294 9.72 0.39 -8.12
C GLY A 294 11.19 0.01 -8.00
N ALA A 295 11.58 -0.81 -7.02
CA ALA A 295 12.94 -1.32 -6.91
C ALA A 295 13.27 -2.30 -8.04
N TYR A 296 12.29 -3.12 -8.44
CA TYR A 296 12.41 -3.96 -9.63
C TYR A 296 12.48 -3.10 -10.90
N CYS A 297 11.60 -2.10 -11.05
CA CYS A 297 11.66 -1.18 -12.18
C CYS A 297 13.01 -0.47 -12.27
N ALA A 298 13.56 0.02 -11.15
CA ALA A 298 14.85 0.71 -11.11
C ALA A 298 15.99 -0.16 -11.64
N ALA A 299 16.09 -1.41 -11.17
CA ALA A 299 17.10 -2.34 -11.67
C ALA A 299 16.87 -2.70 -13.15
N ARG A 300 15.61 -2.99 -13.53
CA ARG A 300 15.25 -3.33 -14.91
C ARG A 300 15.59 -2.21 -15.88
N THR A 301 15.23 -0.96 -15.57
CA THR A 301 15.53 0.22 -16.39
C THR A 301 17.03 0.46 -16.49
N ALA A 302 17.77 0.38 -15.37
CA ALA A 302 19.22 0.60 -15.37
C ALA A 302 20.00 -0.43 -16.22
N TYR A 303 19.42 -1.60 -16.50
CA TYR A 303 20.01 -2.55 -17.43
C TYR A 303 20.02 -2.04 -18.89
N ASP A 304 19.00 -1.29 -19.29
CA ASP A 304 18.84 -0.81 -20.67
C ASP A 304 19.48 0.56 -20.90
N VAL A 305 19.72 1.35 -19.83
CA VAL A 305 20.36 2.68 -19.91
C VAL A 305 21.60 2.87 -19.01
N PRO A 306 22.64 2.02 -19.10
CA PRO A 306 23.82 2.14 -18.25
C PRO A 306 24.61 3.44 -18.38
N GLN A 307 24.45 4.16 -19.50
CA GLN A 307 25.05 5.48 -19.72
C GLN A 307 24.44 6.57 -18.84
N ARG A 308 23.24 6.36 -18.27
CA ARG A 308 22.49 7.35 -17.49
C ARG A 308 22.83 7.31 -16.00
N PHE A 309 22.84 6.11 -15.44
CA PHE A 309 22.98 5.89 -14.01
C PHE A 309 24.27 5.14 -13.73
N GLY A 310 25.04 5.59 -12.74
CA GLY A 310 26.25 4.91 -12.29
C GLY A 310 26.00 3.94 -11.13
N SER A 311 24.85 4.09 -10.48
CA SER A 311 24.47 3.28 -9.33
C SER A 311 22.97 3.04 -9.25
N VAL A 312 22.59 1.94 -8.61
CA VAL A 312 21.19 1.52 -8.45
C VAL A 312 20.90 1.14 -7.00
N GLY A 313 19.87 1.75 -6.40
CA GLY A 313 19.37 1.41 -5.07
C GLY A 313 18.11 0.53 -5.14
N VAL A 314 18.21 -0.71 -4.71
CA VAL A 314 17.13 -1.71 -4.81
C VAL A 314 16.65 -2.05 -3.39
N LEU A 315 15.51 -1.48 -2.96
CA LEU A 315 14.96 -1.70 -1.61
C LEU A 315 13.74 -2.63 -1.65
N SER A 316 13.86 -3.79 -1.03
CA SER A 316 12.82 -4.82 -0.94
C SER A 316 12.25 -5.27 -2.30
N SER A 317 13.11 -5.46 -3.30
CA SER A 317 12.68 -5.96 -4.61
C SER A 317 12.49 -7.49 -4.65
N PHE A 318 11.91 -8.00 -5.72
CA PHE A 318 11.80 -9.41 -6.06
C PHE A 318 12.68 -9.74 -7.27
N ASP A 319 13.24 -10.95 -7.33
CA ASP A 319 14.17 -11.32 -8.41
C ASP A 319 13.46 -11.49 -9.76
N SER A 320 12.31 -12.14 -9.76
CA SER A 320 11.47 -12.36 -10.95
C SER A 320 10.28 -11.39 -10.92
N PRO A 321 9.82 -10.83 -12.05
CA PRO A 321 8.74 -9.86 -12.07
C PRO A 321 7.49 -10.40 -11.36
N GLY A 322 7.12 -9.76 -10.26
CA GLY A 322 5.93 -10.07 -9.46
C GLY A 322 4.71 -9.20 -9.80
N GLU A 323 4.92 -8.17 -10.63
CA GLU A 323 3.89 -7.19 -10.97
C GLU A 323 3.82 -6.83 -12.45
N GLY A 324 2.69 -6.22 -12.83
CA GLY A 324 2.45 -5.65 -14.14
C GLY A 324 2.35 -6.70 -15.24
N VAL A 325 2.47 -6.25 -16.48
CA VAL A 325 2.43 -7.14 -17.64
C VAL A 325 3.52 -8.21 -17.59
N LEU A 326 4.72 -7.88 -17.09
CA LEU A 326 5.85 -8.81 -17.04
C LEU A 326 5.56 -10.03 -16.14
N ALA A 327 4.85 -9.85 -15.03
CA ALA A 327 4.45 -10.94 -14.16
C ALA A 327 3.40 -11.86 -14.76
N HIS A 328 2.68 -11.41 -15.80
CA HIS A 328 1.59 -12.16 -16.40
C HIS A 328 1.86 -12.62 -17.84
N GLY A 329 3.00 -12.25 -18.43
CA GLY A 329 3.40 -12.63 -19.80
C GLY A 329 3.97 -14.04 -19.98
N GLY A 330 3.89 -14.90 -18.95
CA GLY A 330 4.34 -16.29 -19.00
C GLY A 330 5.80 -16.51 -18.59
N LYS A 331 6.18 -17.78 -18.39
CA LYS A 331 7.46 -18.16 -17.77
C LYS A 331 8.69 -17.68 -18.53
N GLN A 332 8.63 -17.66 -19.86
CA GLN A 332 9.76 -17.21 -20.67
C GLN A 332 10.02 -15.71 -20.46
N LEU A 333 8.99 -14.88 -20.58
CA LEU A 333 9.12 -13.44 -20.38
C LEU A 333 9.57 -13.11 -18.95
N GLN A 334 9.02 -13.80 -17.95
CA GLN A 334 9.46 -13.67 -16.56
C GLN A 334 10.94 -14.03 -16.38
N SER A 335 11.39 -15.13 -16.99
CA SER A 335 12.80 -15.55 -16.92
C SER A 335 13.74 -14.58 -17.61
N GLU A 336 13.35 -14.04 -18.77
CA GLU A 336 14.13 -13.05 -19.52
C GLU A 336 14.24 -11.73 -18.77
N ASN A 337 13.24 -11.39 -17.94
CA ASN A 337 13.21 -10.16 -17.13
C ASN A 337 13.52 -10.42 -15.65
N THR A 338 14.09 -11.57 -15.29
CA THR A 338 14.54 -11.84 -13.91
C THR A 338 15.84 -11.07 -13.66
N MET A 339 15.92 -10.27 -12.59
CA MET A 339 17.03 -9.33 -12.34
C MET A 339 18.39 -10.00 -12.31
N SER A 340 18.54 -11.10 -11.56
CA SER A 340 19.77 -11.88 -11.52
C SER A 340 20.14 -12.46 -12.89
N THR A 341 19.15 -12.89 -13.67
CA THR A 341 19.37 -13.42 -15.04
C THR A 341 19.84 -12.34 -15.99
N MET A 342 19.23 -11.14 -15.94
CA MET A 342 19.65 -9.99 -16.73
C MET A 342 21.05 -9.52 -16.35
N LEU A 343 21.32 -9.39 -15.04
CA LEU A 343 22.64 -9.00 -14.53
C LEU A 343 23.74 -9.98 -14.93
N GLY A 344 23.44 -11.28 -14.93
CA GLY A 344 24.40 -12.31 -15.36
C GLY A 344 24.62 -12.37 -16.88
N ARG A 345 23.75 -11.75 -17.69
CA ARG A 345 23.84 -11.76 -19.16
C ARG A 345 24.34 -10.45 -19.76
N ARG A 346 24.19 -9.33 -19.05
CA ARG A 346 24.62 -8.02 -19.55
C ARG A 346 26.14 -7.95 -19.71
N THR A 347 26.59 -6.98 -20.51
CA THR A 347 28.00 -6.57 -20.50
C THR A 347 28.22 -5.67 -19.27
N PRO A 348 29.16 -6.02 -18.36
CA PRO A 348 29.47 -5.18 -17.22
C PRO A 348 30.18 -3.88 -17.63
N ASP A 349 29.82 -2.76 -17.01
CA ASP A 349 30.35 -1.43 -17.31
C ASP A 349 30.75 -0.64 -16.06
N GLY A 350 30.74 -1.27 -14.88
CA GLY A 350 31.06 -0.65 -13.60
C GLY A 350 29.83 -0.18 -12.84
N MET A 351 28.63 -0.62 -13.23
CA MET A 351 27.38 -0.32 -12.54
C MET A 351 27.42 -0.88 -11.11
N ARG A 352 27.05 -0.05 -10.13
CA ARG A 352 27.05 -0.42 -8.71
C ARG A 352 25.62 -0.62 -8.20
N PHE A 353 25.34 -1.71 -7.51
CA PHE A 353 24.04 -2.00 -6.94
C PHE A 353 24.11 -2.08 -5.41
N TYR A 354 23.20 -1.39 -4.73
CA TYR A 354 22.88 -1.61 -3.32
C TYR A 354 21.56 -2.36 -3.25
N VAL A 355 21.58 -3.61 -2.81
CA VAL A 355 20.38 -4.47 -2.81
C VAL A 355 20.02 -4.83 -1.38
N MET A 356 18.96 -4.22 -0.89
CA MET A 356 18.48 -4.36 0.48
C MET A 356 17.19 -5.15 0.52
N GLY A 357 17.10 -6.12 1.41
CA GLY A 357 15.88 -6.90 1.63
C GLY A 357 15.94 -7.66 2.94
N ALA A 358 14.92 -7.52 3.78
CA ALA A 358 14.87 -8.25 5.03
C ALA A 358 14.65 -9.75 4.79
N GLN A 359 15.27 -10.58 5.61
CA GLN A 359 15.14 -12.04 5.47
C GLN A 359 13.72 -12.51 5.80
N ASP A 360 12.99 -11.78 6.64
CA ASP A 360 11.59 -12.02 7.01
C ASP A 360 10.55 -11.37 6.08
N ASP A 361 11.00 -10.77 4.97
CA ASP A 361 10.13 -10.23 3.94
C ASP A 361 9.49 -11.37 3.11
N SER A 362 8.17 -11.44 3.11
CA SER A 362 7.40 -12.50 2.43
C SER A 362 7.55 -12.48 0.90
N THR A 363 7.96 -11.35 0.32
CA THR A 363 8.23 -11.20 -1.12
C THR A 363 9.54 -11.89 -1.56
N GLY A 364 10.38 -12.30 -0.60
CA GLY A 364 11.66 -12.93 -0.88
C GLY A 364 12.79 -11.96 -1.19
N SER A 365 12.72 -10.72 -0.68
CA SER A 365 13.66 -9.66 -1.06
C SER A 365 15.12 -9.91 -0.68
N ALA A 366 15.40 -10.53 0.47
CA ALA A 366 16.75 -10.96 0.80
C ALA A 366 17.32 -11.96 -0.23
N ARG A 367 16.45 -12.83 -0.77
CA ARG A 367 16.85 -13.80 -1.79
C ARG A 367 17.16 -13.13 -3.12
N ALA A 368 16.38 -12.12 -3.52
CA ALA A 368 16.70 -11.32 -4.69
C ALA A 368 18.10 -10.69 -4.57
N ALA A 369 18.42 -10.12 -3.40
CA ALA A 369 19.76 -9.59 -3.12
C ALA A 369 20.86 -10.65 -3.27
N TRP A 370 20.64 -11.86 -2.73
CA TRP A 370 21.61 -12.96 -2.84
C TRP A 370 21.80 -13.45 -4.28
N PHE A 371 20.72 -13.59 -5.04
CA PHE A 371 20.79 -14.01 -6.45
C PHE A 371 21.48 -12.97 -7.33
N MET A 372 21.19 -11.69 -7.15
CA MET A 372 21.93 -10.63 -7.83
C MET A 372 23.42 -10.66 -7.45
N GLN A 373 23.75 -10.85 -6.17
CA GLN A 373 25.14 -10.95 -5.74
C GLN A 373 25.87 -12.17 -6.33
N ASP A 374 25.17 -13.29 -6.50
CA ASP A 374 25.75 -14.49 -7.10
C ASP A 374 25.87 -14.39 -8.63
N ALA A 375 25.07 -13.55 -9.28
CA ALA A 375 25.06 -13.36 -10.74
C ALA A 375 25.99 -12.24 -11.24
N VAL A 376 26.36 -11.27 -10.39
CA VAL A 376 27.15 -10.10 -10.81
C VAL A 376 28.53 -10.46 -11.34
N GLN A 377 28.94 -9.80 -12.43
CA GLN A 377 30.26 -9.94 -13.04
C GLN A 377 31.01 -8.60 -12.97
N ARG A 378 32.31 -8.63 -12.66
CA ARG A 378 33.13 -7.40 -12.64
C ARG A 378 33.24 -6.77 -14.04
N PRO A 379 33.39 -5.43 -14.15
CA PRO A 379 33.51 -4.46 -13.07
C PRO A 379 32.20 -4.06 -12.35
N ASP A 380 31.04 -4.59 -12.73
CA ASP A 380 29.81 -4.34 -11.95
C ASP A 380 29.96 -4.93 -10.54
N SER A 381 29.20 -4.38 -9.59
CA SER A 381 29.24 -4.82 -8.19
C SER A 381 27.87 -4.80 -7.53
N VAL A 382 27.62 -5.76 -6.63
CA VAL A 382 26.42 -5.83 -5.80
C VAL A 382 26.84 -5.84 -4.33
N THR A 383 26.40 -4.82 -3.60
CA THR A 383 26.47 -4.75 -2.13
C THR A 383 25.12 -5.15 -1.55
N ILE A 384 25.08 -6.24 -0.79
CA ILE A 384 23.84 -6.69 -0.15
C ILE A 384 23.69 -6.10 1.26
N ASP A 385 22.45 -5.74 1.62
CA ASP A 385 22.03 -5.43 2.99
C ASP A 385 20.81 -6.28 3.34
N THR A 386 21.03 -7.40 4.04
CA THR A 386 20.02 -8.43 4.29
C THR A 386 19.78 -8.65 5.77
N PRO A 387 19.19 -7.65 6.47
CA PRO A 387 18.91 -7.76 7.90
C PRO A 387 17.96 -8.93 8.17
N ARG A 388 18.09 -9.56 9.34
CA ARG A 388 17.26 -10.71 9.71
C ARG A 388 15.77 -10.37 9.80
N GLN A 389 15.45 -9.13 10.18
CA GLN A 389 14.09 -8.66 10.42
C GLN A 389 13.89 -7.27 9.83
N GLY A 390 12.63 -6.97 9.49
CA GLY A 390 12.18 -5.66 9.03
C GLY A 390 10.95 -5.72 8.12
N GLY A 391 10.63 -6.90 7.58
CA GLY A 391 9.50 -7.12 6.68
C GLY A 391 9.54 -6.26 5.42
N HIS A 392 8.38 -6.10 4.79
CA HIS A 392 8.18 -5.29 3.60
C HIS A 392 7.64 -3.90 3.97
N SER A 393 8.47 -3.09 4.64
CA SER A 393 7.98 -1.99 5.48
C SER A 393 8.66 -0.64 5.25
N TRP A 394 7.88 0.43 5.39
CA TRP A 394 8.39 1.81 5.43
C TRP A 394 9.38 2.05 6.57
N VAL A 395 9.19 1.36 7.70
CA VAL A 395 10.13 1.45 8.84
C VAL A 395 11.51 0.96 8.43
N LEU A 396 11.58 -0.19 7.74
CA LEU A 396 12.83 -0.72 7.22
C LEU A 396 13.43 0.21 6.15
N TRP A 397 12.64 0.67 5.18
CA TRP A 397 13.13 1.54 4.12
C TRP A 397 13.67 2.87 4.65
N ASN A 398 12.98 3.47 5.63
CA ASN A 398 13.44 4.67 6.32
C ASN A 398 14.71 4.42 7.18
N ASP A 399 14.79 3.28 7.89
CA ASP A 399 15.98 2.88 8.66
C ASP A 399 17.21 2.67 7.75
N ARG A 400 17.00 2.20 6.52
CA ARG A 400 18.07 1.86 5.57
C ARG A 400 18.39 2.92 4.53
N LEU A 401 17.57 3.95 4.36
CA LEU A 401 17.90 5.08 3.48
C LEU A 401 19.24 5.74 3.86
N PRO A 402 19.55 6.05 5.15
CA PRO A 402 20.85 6.58 5.52
C PRO A 402 22.02 5.66 5.14
N SER A 403 21.83 4.34 5.23
CA SER A 403 22.83 3.34 4.82
C SER A 403 23.06 3.34 3.30
N LEU A 404 22.00 3.40 2.50
CA LEU A 404 22.08 3.55 1.05
C LEU A 404 22.85 4.82 0.66
N LEU A 405 22.50 5.96 1.26
CA LEU A 405 23.15 7.24 0.95
C LEU A 405 24.64 7.21 1.32
N THR A 406 24.99 6.65 2.48
CA THR A 406 26.41 6.46 2.87
C THR A 406 27.14 5.52 1.90
N TRP A 407 26.50 4.43 1.44
CA TRP A 407 27.08 3.53 0.43
C TRP A 407 27.28 4.21 -0.93
N TRP A 408 26.35 5.06 -1.34
CA TRP A 408 26.45 5.78 -2.60
C TRP A 408 27.64 6.75 -2.55
N GLY A 409 27.70 7.59 -1.52
CA GLY A 409 28.80 8.53 -1.31
C GLY A 409 30.14 7.89 -0.90
N SER A 410 30.21 6.59 -0.64
CA SER A 410 31.51 5.93 -0.45
C SER A 410 32.30 5.79 -1.76
N ASP A 411 31.74 6.22 -2.90
CA ASP A 411 32.43 6.33 -4.18
C ASP A 411 33.07 7.70 -4.37
N PRO A 412 34.38 7.77 -4.61
CA PRO A 412 35.00 9.02 -5.04
C PRO A 412 34.39 9.59 -6.33
N ALA A 413 33.88 8.74 -7.24
CA ALA A 413 33.27 9.19 -8.49
C ALA A 413 31.97 9.99 -8.27
N VAL A 414 31.25 9.74 -7.17
CA VAL A 414 30.03 10.48 -6.80
C VAL A 414 30.38 11.92 -6.40
N PHE A 415 31.47 12.13 -5.66
CA PHE A 415 31.97 13.47 -5.32
C PHE A 415 32.55 14.18 -6.53
N ALA A 416 33.32 13.47 -7.36
CA ALA A 416 33.87 14.02 -8.60
C ALA A 416 32.77 14.50 -9.57
N ALA A 417 31.63 13.78 -9.64
CA ALA A 417 30.48 14.19 -10.45
C ALA A 417 29.86 15.52 -10.03
N ALA A 418 30.00 15.90 -8.75
CA ALA A 418 29.60 17.20 -8.21
C ALA A 418 30.72 18.25 -8.20
N GLY A 419 31.89 17.93 -8.77
CA GLY A 419 33.06 18.82 -8.76
C GLY A 419 33.70 18.99 -7.38
N LEU A 420 33.48 18.04 -6.47
CA LEU A 420 34.00 18.07 -5.10
C LEU A 420 35.07 16.99 -4.88
N PRO A 421 36.05 17.21 -3.99
CA PRO A 421 36.94 16.15 -3.53
C PRO A 421 36.15 15.14 -2.68
N ALA A 422 36.50 13.87 -2.80
CA ALA A 422 35.97 12.84 -1.92
C ALA A 422 36.51 13.05 -0.49
N PRO A 423 35.72 12.79 0.57
CA PRO A 423 36.20 12.86 1.94
C PRO A 423 37.36 11.88 2.19
N ASP A 424 38.38 12.33 2.94
CA ASP A 424 39.48 11.47 3.37
C ASP A 424 39.00 10.47 4.45
N GLY A 425 39.37 9.20 4.31
CA GLY A 425 39.14 8.15 5.31
C GLY A 425 37.95 7.22 5.05
N ASP A 426 37.60 6.40 6.05
CA ASP A 426 36.49 5.43 5.95
C ASP A 426 35.14 6.17 6.05
N ALA A 427 34.42 6.29 4.93
CA ALA A 427 33.08 6.89 4.85
C ALA A 427 32.09 6.28 5.87
N TRP A 428 32.29 5.02 6.28
CA TRP A 428 31.45 4.36 7.27
C TRP A 428 31.81 4.70 8.72
N ALA A 429 33.01 5.19 9.01
CA ALA A 429 33.43 5.53 10.38
C ALA A 429 32.53 6.61 10.99
N GLY A 430 32.34 7.73 10.27
CA GLY A 430 31.43 8.80 10.68
C GLY A 430 29.98 8.36 10.72
N ALA A 431 29.55 7.54 9.75
CA ALA A 431 28.19 7.00 9.71
C ALA A 431 27.87 6.12 10.92
N LYS A 432 28.80 5.22 11.31
CA LYS A 432 28.67 4.38 12.52
C LYS A 432 28.58 5.22 13.79
N ALA A 433 29.39 6.27 13.90
CA ALA A 433 29.34 7.20 15.05
C ALA A 433 27.99 7.91 15.16
N ALA A 434 27.32 8.18 14.03
CA ALA A 434 25.97 8.74 13.98
C ALA A 434 24.85 7.68 14.15
N GLY A 435 25.19 6.42 14.46
CA GLY A 435 24.23 5.33 14.66
C GLY A 435 23.66 4.73 13.36
N ILE A 436 24.23 5.06 12.20
CA ILE A 436 23.83 4.47 10.91
C ILE A 436 24.36 3.05 10.83
N LYS A 437 23.48 2.10 10.50
CA LYS A 437 23.81 0.68 10.42
C LYS A 437 24.54 0.39 9.09
N PRO A 438 25.70 -0.27 9.11
CA PRO A 438 26.34 -0.73 7.88
C PRO A 438 25.51 -1.84 7.19
N PRO A 439 25.80 -2.14 5.92
CA PRO A 439 25.10 -3.18 5.17
C PRO A 439 25.30 -4.55 5.81
N THR A 440 24.21 -5.29 5.97
CA THR A 440 24.22 -6.64 6.55
C THR A 440 24.55 -7.67 5.47
N GLN A 441 25.80 -8.08 5.38
CA GLN A 441 26.23 -9.10 4.42
C GLN A 441 25.99 -10.51 4.96
N THR A 442 24.85 -11.11 4.62
CA THR A 442 24.52 -12.48 5.06
C THR A 442 25.47 -13.50 4.38
N PRO A 443 26.26 -14.26 5.17
CA PRO A 443 27.15 -15.31 4.67
C PRO A 443 26.41 -16.37 3.88
N LYS A 444 27.05 -16.93 2.83
CA LYS A 444 26.41 -17.91 1.91
C LYS A 444 25.86 -19.14 2.63
N ASP A 445 26.55 -19.65 3.63
CA ASP A 445 26.18 -20.78 4.48
C ASP A 445 24.97 -20.49 5.38
N GLN A 446 24.66 -19.21 5.63
CA GLN A 446 23.53 -18.78 6.45
C GLN A 446 22.29 -18.37 5.62
N ARG A 447 22.39 -18.40 4.28
CA ARG A 447 21.28 -18.04 3.39
C ARG A 447 20.27 -19.18 3.37
N THR A 448 19.04 -18.92 3.81
CA THR A 448 17.97 -19.92 3.77
C THR A 448 17.22 -19.88 2.43
N ALA A 449 17.14 -21.04 1.77
CA ALA A 449 16.40 -21.20 0.51
C ALA A 449 14.86 -21.13 0.66
N GLY A 450 14.32 -21.10 1.89
CA GLY A 450 12.87 -21.01 2.16
C GLY A 450 12.40 -19.58 2.43
N SER A 451 11.21 -19.21 1.97
CA SER A 451 10.54 -17.98 2.42
C SER A 451 10.12 -18.20 3.87
N PRO A 452 10.39 -17.29 4.82
CA PRO A 452 9.83 -17.44 6.16
C PRO A 452 8.32 -17.34 6.04
N SER A 453 7.66 -18.49 6.17
CA SER A 453 6.22 -18.52 6.32
C SER A 453 5.83 -17.68 7.55
N PRO A 454 4.64 -17.06 7.57
CA PRO A 454 4.10 -16.38 8.76
C PRO A 454 4.09 -17.28 10.01
N MET A 455 4.15 -18.61 9.84
CA MET A 455 4.34 -19.61 10.90
C MET A 455 5.67 -19.51 11.66
N ARG A 456 6.64 -18.69 11.23
CA ARG A 456 7.93 -18.50 11.92
C ARG A 456 7.95 -17.26 12.84
N ALA A 457 6.87 -16.47 12.87
CA ALA A 457 6.70 -15.43 13.89
C ALA A 457 6.43 -16.11 15.24
N ASP A 458 6.89 -15.51 16.35
CA ASP A 458 6.54 -16.00 17.68
C ASP A 458 5.02 -16.06 17.84
N VAL A 459 4.52 -17.00 18.66
CA VAL A 459 3.09 -17.38 18.71
C VAL A 459 2.15 -16.18 18.84
N PHE A 460 2.55 -15.14 19.57
CA PHE A 460 1.76 -13.92 19.81
C PHE A 460 2.37 -12.64 19.21
N GLU A 461 3.30 -12.76 18.26
CA GLU A 461 3.70 -11.62 17.43
C GLU A 461 2.61 -11.26 16.42
N LEU A 462 2.77 -10.14 15.72
CA LEU A 462 1.72 -9.57 14.86
C LEU A 462 1.23 -10.55 13.77
N ASN A 463 2.14 -11.31 13.17
CA ASN A 463 1.84 -12.37 12.19
C ASN A 463 1.76 -13.77 12.82
N GLY A 464 1.85 -13.87 14.14
CA GLY A 464 1.82 -15.12 14.88
C GLY A 464 0.46 -15.80 14.83
N LEU A 465 0.45 -17.12 14.71
CA LEU A 465 -0.79 -17.91 14.63
C LEU A 465 -1.69 -17.71 15.85
N GLY A 466 -1.11 -17.52 17.04
CA GLY A 466 -1.85 -17.22 18.27
C GLY A 466 -2.58 -15.88 18.20
N THR A 467 -1.94 -14.83 17.69
CA THR A 467 -2.58 -13.51 17.46
C THR A 467 -3.74 -13.62 16.47
N ILE A 468 -3.54 -14.33 15.36
CA ILE A 468 -4.59 -14.54 14.34
C ILE A 468 -5.78 -15.29 14.95
N ILE A 469 -5.55 -16.40 15.65
CA ILE A 469 -6.62 -17.19 16.29
C ILE A 469 -7.36 -16.34 17.34
N VAL A 470 -6.64 -15.68 18.25
CA VAL A 470 -7.26 -14.87 19.32
C VAL A 470 -8.10 -13.75 18.72
N SER A 471 -7.60 -13.05 17.71
CA SER A 471 -8.34 -11.96 17.05
C SER A 471 -9.60 -12.48 16.34
N ALA A 472 -9.50 -13.61 15.62
CA ALA A 472 -10.65 -14.22 14.95
C ALA A 472 -11.73 -14.67 15.94
N VAL A 473 -11.33 -15.34 17.04
CA VAL A 473 -12.25 -15.79 18.10
C VAL A 473 -12.93 -14.61 18.78
N ALA A 474 -12.18 -13.55 19.12
CA ALA A 474 -12.72 -12.34 19.72
C ALA A 474 -13.74 -11.64 18.80
N SER A 475 -13.42 -11.52 17.51
CA SER A 475 -14.30 -10.95 16.49
C SER A 475 -15.59 -11.76 16.31
N LEU A 476 -15.51 -13.09 16.27
CA LEU A 476 -16.68 -13.97 16.19
C LEU A 476 -17.56 -13.88 17.44
N ALA A 477 -16.96 -13.85 18.63
CA ALA A 477 -17.69 -13.69 19.89
C ALA A 477 -18.41 -12.35 19.98
N ALA A 478 -17.76 -11.26 19.55
CA ALA A 478 -18.36 -9.92 19.51
C ALA A 478 -19.51 -9.85 18.49
N ALA A 479 -19.33 -10.41 17.29
CA ALA A 479 -20.37 -10.50 16.27
C ALA A 479 -21.58 -11.31 16.76
N GLY A 480 -21.34 -12.47 17.40
CA GLY A 480 -22.39 -13.29 18.00
C GLY A 480 -23.17 -12.53 19.09
N THR A 481 -22.47 -11.74 19.91
CA THR A 481 -23.10 -10.88 20.93
C THR A 481 -24.05 -9.87 20.28
N VAL A 482 -23.63 -9.20 19.21
CA VAL A 482 -24.46 -8.19 18.52
C VAL A 482 -25.64 -8.82 17.78
N LEU A 483 -25.45 -9.95 17.12
CA LEU A 483 -26.47 -10.57 16.27
C LEU A 483 -27.51 -11.37 17.04
N VAL A 484 -27.12 -11.96 18.19
CA VAL A 484 -27.95 -12.91 18.93
C VAL A 484 -28.43 -12.32 20.26
N TRP A 485 -27.57 -11.66 21.04
CA TRP A 485 -27.86 -11.28 22.42
C TRP A 485 -28.32 -9.82 22.56
N ALA A 486 -27.62 -8.90 21.90
CA ALA A 486 -27.87 -7.46 21.95
C ALA A 486 -29.31 -7.04 21.56
N PRO A 487 -30.00 -7.69 20.59
CA PRO A 487 -31.39 -7.39 20.28
C PRO A 487 -32.34 -7.63 21.46
N CYS A 488 -31.93 -8.50 22.41
CA CYS A 488 -32.70 -8.83 23.60
C CYS A 488 -32.55 -7.81 24.74
N TRP A 489 -31.52 -6.95 24.70
CA TRP A 489 -31.21 -6.02 25.78
C TRP A 489 -32.31 -4.97 25.99
N GLY A 490 -32.58 -4.65 27.25
CA GLY A 490 -33.67 -3.75 27.64
C GLY A 490 -35.05 -4.40 27.73
N ARG A 491 -35.21 -5.66 27.28
CA ARG A 491 -36.46 -6.40 27.50
C ARG A 491 -36.68 -6.76 28.96
N ARG A 492 -37.96 -6.84 29.33
CA ARG A 492 -38.46 -7.21 30.64
C ARG A 492 -39.03 -8.63 30.55
N ARG A 493 -38.70 -9.49 31.52
CA ARG A 493 -39.01 -10.93 31.50
C ARG A 493 -40.52 -11.19 31.71
N ASP A 494 -41.18 -10.22 32.32
CA ASP A 494 -42.60 -10.08 32.65
C ASP A 494 -43.45 -9.46 31.53
N GLY A 495 -42.85 -9.04 30.40
CA GLY A 495 -43.57 -8.45 29.26
C GLY A 495 -44.06 -7.01 29.49
N ALA A 496 -43.82 -6.42 30.65
CA ALA A 496 -44.16 -5.03 30.94
C ALA A 496 -43.30 -4.04 30.13
N LYS A 497 -43.86 -2.86 29.83
CA LYS A 497 -43.14 -1.80 29.11
C LYS A 497 -41.87 -1.40 29.89
N PRO A 498 -40.67 -1.42 29.28
CA PRO A 498 -39.45 -0.99 29.96
C PRO A 498 -39.49 0.51 30.25
N SER A 499 -38.83 0.94 31.34
CA SER A 499 -38.67 2.37 31.64
C SER A 499 -37.80 3.06 30.60
N THR A 500 -37.96 4.39 30.46
CA THR A 500 -37.16 5.23 29.56
C THR A 500 -35.66 5.09 29.83
N ALA A 501 -35.24 5.09 31.11
CA ALA A 501 -33.85 4.89 31.51
C ALA A 501 -33.31 3.50 31.10
N ARG A 502 -34.11 2.43 31.22
CA ARG A 502 -33.71 1.07 30.82
C ARG A 502 -33.60 0.93 29.31
N LEU A 503 -34.50 1.58 28.57
CA LEU A 503 -34.45 1.62 27.11
C LEU A 503 -33.24 2.42 26.62
N GLY A 504 -32.99 3.59 27.21
CA GLY A 504 -31.83 4.42 26.92
C GLY A 504 -30.51 3.66 27.19
N GLY A 505 -30.37 3.03 28.36
CA GLY A 505 -29.21 2.21 28.68
C GLY A 505 -29.01 1.03 27.74
N ALA A 506 -30.09 0.39 27.26
CA ALA A 506 -30.00 -0.68 26.28
C ALA A 506 -29.58 -0.20 24.89
N ILE A 507 -30.00 1.00 24.48
CA ILE A 507 -29.55 1.61 23.21
C ILE A 507 -28.06 1.94 23.29
N VAL A 508 -27.61 2.58 24.38
CA VAL A 508 -26.19 2.88 24.61
C VAL A 508 -25.36 1.59 24.63
N GLY A 509 -25.82 0.56 25.34
CA GLY A 509 -25.16 -0.75 25.36
C GLY A 509 -25.04 -1.37 23.97
N ARG A 510 -26.12 -1.36 23.17
CA ARG A 510 -26.09 -1.87 21.79
C ARG A 510 -25.15 -1.07 20.90
N PHE A 511 -25.15 0.26 21.01
CA PHE A 511 -24.21 1.11 20.29
C PHE A 511 -22.77 0.72 20.61
N ALA A 512 -22.42 0.62 21.89
CA ALA A 512 -21.09 0.20 22.33
C ALA A 512 -20.72 -1.20 21.79
N ALA A 513 -21.65 -2.16 21.84
CA ALA A 513 -21.41 -3.51 21.33
C ALA A 513 -21.17 -3.53 19.80
N VAL A 514 -21.93 -2.76 19.02
CA VAL A 514 -21.73 -2.62 17.56
C VAL A 514 -20.36 -2.01 17.27
N VAL A 515 -19.99 -0.93 17.95
CA VAL A 515 -18.70 -0.26 17.77
C VAL A 515 -17.54 -1.18 18.13
N VAL A 516 -17.60 -1.85 19.30
CA VAL A 516 -16.55 -2.80 19.73
C VAL A 516 -16.41 -3.97 18.75
N ALA A 517 -17.53 -4.56 18.32
CA ALA A 517 -17.49 -5.65 17.35
C ALA A 517 -16.90 -5.21 16.00
N ALA A 518 -17.30 -4.03 15.51
CA ALA A 518 -16.76 -3.46 14.28
C ALA A 518 -15.27 -3.15 14.39
N SER A 519 -14.81 -2.59 15.51
CA SER A 519 -13.39 -2.34 15.76
C SER A 519 -12.56 -3.63 15.84
N LEU A 520 -13.05 -4.67 16.53
CA LEU A 520 -12.36 -5.96 16.60
C LEU A 520 -12.24 -6.61 15.22
N ILE A 521 -13.31 -6.59 14.43
CA ILE A 521 -13.29 -7.13 13.06
C ILE A 521 -12.33 -6.33 12.18
N ALA A 522 -12.31 -5.00 12.31
CA ALA A 522 -11.35 -4.17 11.58
C ALA A 522 -9.90 -4.47 11.96
N VAL A 523 -9.61 -4.70 13.25
CA VAL A 523 -8.29 -5.14 13.72
C VAL A 523 -7.94 -6.51 13.15
N THR A 524 -8.85 -7.49 13.18
CA THR A 524 -8.63 -8.83 12.59
C THR A 524 -8.38 -8.74 11.09
N ALA A 525 -9.14 -7.92 10.35
CA ALA A 525 -8.92 -7.70 8.93
C ALA A 525 -7.55 -7.08 8.67
N GLY A 526 -7.14 -6.08 9.47
CA GLY A 526 -5.81 -5.47 9.40
C GLY A 526 -4.67 -6.46 9.66
N ILE A 527 -4.82 -7.34 10.67
CA ILE A 527 -3.86 -8.44 10.93
C ILE A 527 -3.77 -9.37 9.71
N GLY A 528 -4.91 -9.72 9.11
CA GLY A 528 -4.95 -10.56 7.90
C GLY A 528 -4.21 -9.92 6.71
N VAL A 529 -4.48 -8.65 6.43
CA VAL A 529 -3.80 -7.88 5.37
C VAL A 529 -2.29 -7.77 5.64
N ASN A 530 -1.92 -7.52 6.90
CA ASN A 530 -0.52 -7.47 7.30
C ASN A 530 0.20 -8.81 7.12
N ALA A 531 -0.45 -9.91 7.49
CA ALA A 531 0.09 -11.26 7.34
C ALA A 531 0.26 -11.66 5.87
N SER A 532 -0.60 -11.18 4.96
CA SER A 532 -0.46 -11.40 3.52
C SER A 532 0.61 -10.52 2.87
N GLY A 533 0.71 -9.26 3.28
CA GLY A 533 1.63 -8.28 2.68
C GLY A 533 3.02 -8.24 3.31
N GLY A 534 3.20 -8.83 4.49
CA GLY A 534 4.47 -8.82 5.21
C GLY A 534 4.89 -7.44 5.72
N PHE A 535 3.96 -6.47 5.82
CA PHE A 535 4.29 -5.06 6.11
C PHE A 535 4.94 -4.86 7.48
N TYR A 536 4.53 -5.60 8.50
CA TYR A 536 5.12 -5.53 9.83
C TYR A 536 5.25 -6.95 10.38
N THR A 537 6.42 -7.32 10.89
CA THR A 537 6.65 -8.69 11.39
C THR A 537 6.54 -8.77 12.90
N SER A 538 6.64 -7.64 13.61
CA SER A 538 6.44 -7.56 15.06
C SER A 538 5.54 -6.41 15.54
N TRP A 539 5.05 -6.51 16.77
CA TRP A 539 4.35 -5.40 17.46
C TRP A 539 5.26 -4.18 17.69
N ARG A 540 6.58 -4.37 17.69
CA ARG A 540 7.55 -3.27 17.82
C ARG A 540 7.60 -2.46 16.53
N ASP A 541 7.62 -3.13 15.39
CA ASP A 541 7.67 -2.48 14.07
C ASP A 541 6.39 -1.68 13.81
N LEU A 542 5.23 -2.25 14.14
CA LEU A 542 3.96 -1.53 14.06
C LEU A 542 3.93 -0.29 14.97
N ARG A 543 4.49 -0.36 16.18
CA ARG A 543 4.57 0.83 17.06
C ARG A 543 5.58 1.86 16.55
N ALA A 544 6.65 1.42 15.91
CA ALA A 544 7.65 2.30 15.32
C ALA A 544 7.05 3.07 14.13
N SER A 545 6.25 2.43 13.28
CA SER A 545 5.61 3.12 12.14
C SER A 545 4.65 4.22 12.58
N VAL A 546 3.87 3.99 13.64
CA VAL A 546 2.98 5.02 14.22
C VAL A 546 3.78 6.25 14.68
N ARG A 547 4.96 6.06 15.31
CA ARG A 547 5.82 7.18 15.73
C ARG A 547 6.48 7.93 14.58
N VAL A 548 6.82 7.23 13.49
CA VAL A 548 7.32 7.89 12.27
C VAL A 548 6.24 8.81 11.70
N ASN A 549 4.97 8.37 11.69
CA ASN A 549 3.85 9.18 11.23
C ASN A 549 3.59 10.42 12.11
N ASP A 550 3.71 10.31 13.44
CA ASP A 550 3.51 11.46 14.35
C ASP A 550 4.60 12.54 14.20
N ASN A 551 5.81 12.16 13.77
CA ASN A 551 6.92 13.08 13.55
C ASN A 551 6.99 13.62 12.11
N ALA A 552 6.29 13.02 11.15
CA ALA A 552 6.21 13.55 9.78
C ALA A 552 5.21 14.72 9.65
N GLY A 553 4.33 14.91 10.64
CA GLY A 553 3.36 16.01 10.71
C GLY A 553 3.77 17.20 11.60
N LYS A 554 5.00 17.19 12.14
CA LYS A 554 5.62 18.32 12.86
C LYS A 554 6.88 18.73 12.12
#